data_AF-A0A6B0SWN5-F1
#
_entry.id   AF-A0A6B0SWN5-F1
#
_cell.length_a   1.000
_cell.length_b   1.000
_cell.length_c   1.000
_cell.angle_alpha   90.00
_cell.angle_beta   90.00
_cell.angle_gamma   90.00
#
_symmetry.space_group_name_H-M   'P 1'
#
loop_
_entity.id
_entity.type
_entity.pdbx_description
1 polymer ?
#
loop_
_entity_poly.entity_id
_entity_poly.type
_entity_poly.pdbx_seq_one_letter_code
_entity_poly.pdbx_strand_id
1 'polypeptide(L)' 'MALAALDERSPPMDLGNVAAEIAGREVDTDHPDEENVTHVEISLHHNHFPKMDELGVLEYDRDSQQVIQAG' A
#
# COMPACT_ATOMS: atom_id res chain seq x y z
N MET A 1 2.12 -14.51 -3.12
CA MET A 1 2.42 -14.37 -1.67
C MET A 1 3.07 -13.00 -1.48
N ALA A 2 2.27 -11.95 -1.28
CA ALA A 2 2.70 -10.54 -1.38
C ALA A 2 3.18 -9.91 -0.06
N LEU A 3 3.19 -10.67 1.05
CA LEU A 3 3.43 -10.15 2.40
C LEU A 3 4.87 -10.25 2.93
N ALA A 4 5.85 -10.69 2.11
CA ALA A 4 7.21 -10.95 2.60
C ALA A 4 8.15 -9.71 2.65
N ALA A 5 7.69 -8.53 2.23
CA ALA A 5 8.56 -7.34 2.08
C ALA A 5 8.53 -6.36 3.28
N LEU A 6 7.78 -6.66 4.35
CA LEU A 6 7.46 -5.71 5.41
C LEU A 6 8.00 -6.14 6.79
N ASP A 7 9.21 -6.72 6.80
CA ASP A 7 9.86 -7.25 8.00
C ASP A 7 10.18 -6.16 9.06
N GLU A 8 9.41 -6.21 10.14
CA GLU A 8 9.61 -5.79 11.55
C GLU A 8 10.08 -4.38 11.93
N ARG A 9 10.55 -3.51 11.02
CA ARG A 9 10.89 -2.10 11.34
C ARG A 9 10.67 -1.15 10.17
N SER A 10 9.66 -1.41 9.33
CA SER A 10 9.38 -0.51 8.22
C SER A 10 8.87 0.83 8.77
N PRO A 11 9.56 1.96 8.48
CA PRO A 11 9.03 3.28 8.80
C PRO A 11 7.66 3.45 8.12
N PRO A 12 6.80 4.35 8.62
CA PRO A 12 5.52 4.64 7.98
C PRO A 12 5.74 4.87 6.49
N MET A 13 5.16 3.99 5.66
CA MET A 13 5.28 4.11 4.22
C MET A 13 4.16 4.99 3.70
N ASP A 14 4.53 5.89 2.79
CA ASP A 14 3.57 6.71 2.07
C ASP A 14 2.73 5.82 1.15
N LEU A 15 1.41 6.02 1.18
CA LEU A 15 0.45 5.29 0.36
C LEU A 15 0.83 5.33 -1.13
N GLY A 16 1.30 6.45 -1.66
CA GLY A 16 1.68 6.58 -3.07
C GLY A 16 2.86 5.69 -3.45
N ASN A 17 3.84 5.54 -2.54
CA ASN A 17 4.95 4.61 -2.75
C ASN A 17 4.49 3.15 -2.73
N VAL A 18 3.57 2.80 -1.83
CA VAL A 18 2.99 1.46 -1.77
C VAL A 18 2.16 1.18 -3.03
N ALA A 19 1.40 2.17 -3.50
CA ALA A 19 0.63 2.07 -4.74
C ALA A 19 1.54 1.88 -5.96
N ALA A 20 2.67 2.60 -6.04
CA ALA A 20 3.62 2.46 -7.13
C ALA A 20 4.29 1.06 -7.16
N GLU A 21 4.72 0.57 -5.99
CA GLU A 21 5.25 -0.80 -5.86
C GLU A 21 4.23 -1.86 -6.29
N ILE A 22 2.97 -1.73 -5.88
CA ILE A 22 1.92 -2.68 -6.24
C ILE A 22 1.60 -2.58 -7.73
N ALA A 23 1.43 -1.37 -8.26
CA ALA A 23 1.18 -1.14 -9.68
C ALA A 23 2.29 -1.73 -10.55
N GLY A 24 3.56 -1.55 -10.18
CA GLY A 24 4.69 -2.14 -10.90
C GLY A 24 4.66 -3.67 -10.90
N ARG A 25 4.27 -4.28 -9.78
CA ARG A 25 4.10 -5.74 -9.68
C ARG A 25 2.90 -6.28 -10.47
N GLU A 26 1.82 -5.52 -10.63
CA GLU A 26 0.64 -5.97 -11.39
C GLU A 26 0.90 -6.05 -12.90
N VAL A 27 1.77 -5.18 -13.41
CA VAL A 27 2.10 -5.08 -14.84
C VAL A 27 3.52 -5.53 -15.17
N ASP A 28 4.19 -6.23 -14.24
CA ASP A 28 5.56 -6.74 -14.35
C ASP A 28 6.55 -5.68 -14.90
N THR A 29 6.45 -4.44 -14.40
CA THR A 29 7.31 -3.31 -14.81
C THR A 29 7.83 -2.56 -13.60
N ASP A 30 9.08 -2.09 -13.66
CA ASP A 30 9.66 -1.24 -12.63
C ASP A 30 9.15 0.21 -12.68
N HIS A 31 8.52 0.61 -13.79
CA HIS A 31 8.04 1.99 -14.01
C HIS A 31 6.59 1.94 -14.49
N PRO A 32 5.61 1.74 -13.59
CA PRO A 32 4.20 1.82 -13.93
C PRO A 32 3.82 3.25 -14.29
N ASP A 33 2.85 3.40 -15.19
CA ASP A 33 2.32 4.72 -15.54
C ASP A 33 1.61 5.37 -14.35
N GLU A 34 1.68 6.69 -14.24
CA GLU A 34 1.07 7.47 -13.15
C GLU A 34 -0.44 7.20 -13.00
N GLU A 35 -1.14 6.94 -14.12
CA GLU A 35 -2.56 6.57 -14.11
C GLU A 35 -2.80 5.25 -13.38
N ASN A 36 -1.95 4.24 -13.61
CA ASN A 36 -2.06 2.94 -12.96
C ASN A 36 -1.74 3.05 -11.46
N VAL A 37 -0.69 3.80 -11.12
CA VAL A 37 -0.34 4.10 -9.72
C VAL A 37 -1.51 4.78 -9.00
N THR A 38 -2.10 5.82 -9.61
CA THR A 38 -3.24 6.54 -9.04
C THR A 38 -4.46 5.63 -8.88
N HIS A 39 -4.73 4.75 -9.85
CA HIS A 39 -5.83 3.81 -9.76
C HIS A 39 -5.66 2.81 -8.59
N VAL A 40 -4.46 2.27 -8.45
CA VAL A 40 -4.11 1.39 -7.32
C VAL A 40 -4.22 2.15 -6.01
N GLU A 41 -3.71 3.39 -5.94
CA GLU A 41 -3.78 4.26 -4.76
C GLU A 41 -5.22 4.46 -4.28
N ILE A 42 -6.12 4.87 -5.17
CA ILE A 42 -7.54 5.07 -4.89
C ILE A 42 -8.16 3.78 -4.36
N SER A 43 -7.88 2.65 -5.01
CA SER A 43 -8.42 1.36 -4.56
C SER A 43 -7.91 0.98 -3.17
N LEU A 44 -6.62 1.17 -2.90
CA LEU A 44 -6.02 0.88 -1.59
C LEU A 44 -6.63 1.77 -0.50
N HIS A 45 -6.69 3.09 -0.73
CA HIS A 45 -7.21 4.07 0.22
C HIS A 45 -8.68 3.82 0.59
N HIS A 46 -9.51 3.49 -0.40
CA HIS A 46 -10.96 3.37 -0.17
C HIS A 46 -11.44 1.94 0.14
N ASN A 47 -10.75 0.91 -0.35
CA ASN A 47 -11.24 -0.47 -0.24
C ASN A 47 -10.36 -1.36 0.64
N HIS A 48 -9.05 -1.38 0.39
CA HIS A 48 -8.18 -2.41 0.96
C HIS A 48 -7.68 -2.00 2.34
N PHE A 49 -7.04 -0.85 2.47
CA PHE A 49 -6.43 -0.42 3.73
C PHE A 49 -7.44 -0.21 4.85
N PRO A 50 -8.62 0.42 4.63
CA PRO A 50 -9.67 0.46 5.63
C PRO A 50 -10.03 -0.92 6.21
N LYS A 51 -10.18 -1.93 5.35
CA LYS A 51 -10.56 -3.28 5.78
C LYS A 51 -9.41 -4.02 6.45
N MET A 52 -8.17 -3.80 5.97
CA MET A 52 -6.99 -4.43 6.56
C MET A 52 -6.66 -3.85 7.94
N ASP A 53 -6.94 -2.55 8.15
CA ASP A 53 -6.91 -1.89 9.45
C ASP A 53 -7.95 -2.47 10.41
N GLU A 54 -9.20 -2.62 9.95
CA GLU A 54 -10.26 -3.29 10.73
C GLU A 54 -9.92 -4.75 11.09
N LEU A 55 -9.14 -5.43 10.25
CA LEU A 55 -8.67 -6.80 10.47
C LEU A 55 -7.38 -6.88 11.31
N GLY A 56 -6.77 -5.73 11.65
CA GLY A 56 -5.52 -5.67 12.40
C GLY A 56 -4.30 -6.20 11.64
N VAL A 57 -4.32 -6.16 10.31
CA VAL A 57 -3.20 -6.59 9.45
C VAL A 57 -2.19 -5.46 9.25
N LEU A 58 -2.67 -4.22 9.29
CA LEU A 58 -1.89 -2.99 9.21
C LEU A 58 -2.57 -1.91 10.05
N GLU A 59 -1.87 -0.83 10.36
CA GLU A 59 -2.46 0.41 10.84
C GLU A 59 -2.46 1.41 9.69
N TYR A 60 -3.64 1.91 9.33
CA TYR A 60 -3.80 2.87 8.24
C TYR A 60 -4.30 4.23 8.73
N ASP A 61 -3.48 5.26 8.53
CA ASP A 61 -3.86 6.64 8.77
C ASP A 61 -4.36 7.28 7.47
N ARG A 62 -5.66 7.60 7.43
CA ARG A 62 -6.31 8.23 6.28
C ARG A 62 -5.97 9.70 6.12
N ASP A 63 -5.68 10.39 7.22
CA ASP A 63 -5.40 11.83 7.23
C ASP A 63 -3.98 12.10 6.72
N SER A 64 -3.02 11.26 7.13
CA SER A 64 -1.63 11.37 6.69
C SER A 64 -1.28 10.49 5.48
N GLN A 65 -2.22 9.64 5.03
CA GLN A 65 -2.01 8.64 3.97
C GLN A 65 -0.82 7.71 4.27
N GLN A 66 -0.60 7.40 5.54
CA GLN A 66 0.52 6.55 5.99
C GLN A 66 0.04 5.15 6.36
N VAL A 67 0.88 4.17 6.03
CA VAL A 67 0.64 2.76 6.33
C VAL A 67 1.76 2.24 7.22
N ILE A 68 1.39 1.57 8.29
CA ILE A 68 2.30 0.86 9.18
C ILE A 68 1.85 -0.60 9.22
N GLN A 69 2.78 -1.55 9.12
CA GLN A 69 2.39 -2.95 9.27
C GLN A 69 2.11 -3.26 10.73
N ALA A 70 0.99 -3.94 11.02
CA ALA A 70 0.72 -4.48 12.33
C ALA A 70 1.53 -5.77 12.50
N GLY A 71 2.37 -5.81 13.54
CA GLY A 71 3.23 -6.96 13.89
C GLY A 71 2.51 -8.05 14.66
#